data_AF-A0A699XH48-F1
#
_entry.id   AF-A0A699XH48-F1
#
_cell.length_a   1.000
_cell.length_b   1.000
_cell.length_c   1.000
_cell.angle_alpha   90.00
_cell.angle_beta   90.00
_cell.angle_gamma   90.00
#
_symmetry.space_group_name_H-M   'P 1'
#
loop_
_entity.id
_entity.type
_entity.pdbx_description
1 polymer ?
#
loop_
_entity_poly.entity_id
_entity_poly.type
_entity_poly.pdbx_seq_one_letter_code
_entity_poly.pdbx_strand_id
1 'polypeptide(L)'
;MLDEFAVGGVRTNLAFLRRIIAHPAFADAELDTGFIPRYQANLLPPSEALSDAFWQTAAIAWHLSTPARVRHDDPHSPWSGANGLRLG
;
A
#
# COMPACT_ATOMS: atom_id res chain seq x y z
N MET A 1 -14.40 6.57 1.78
CA MET A 1 -13.85 7.86 1.32
C MET A 1 -12.32 7.93 1.44
N LEU A 2 -11.69 7.95 2.64
CA LEU A 2 -10.21 8.03 2.69
C LEU A 2 -9.51 6.81 2.07
N ASP A 3 -10.10 5.62 2.15
CA ASP A 3 -9.50 4.37 1.62
C ASP A 3 -9.51 4.27 0.09
N GLU A 4 -10.25 5.15 -0.59
CA GLU A 4 -10.27 5.23 -2.05
C GLU A 4 -9.09 6.04 -2.60
N PHE A 5 -8.35 6.77 -1.74
CA PHE A 5 -7.20 7.56 -2.15
C PHE A 5 -5.89 6.77 -2.09
N ALA A 6 -5.17 6.75 -3.21
CA ALA A 6 -3.78 6.32 -3.31
C ALA A 6 -2.93 7.46 -3.90
N VAL A 7 -2.04 8.04 -3.10
CA VAL A 7 -1.17 9.15 -3.50
C VAL A 7 0.28 8.74 -3.30
N GLY A 8 1.04 8.66 -4.40
CA GLY A 8 2.47 8.35 -4.42
C GLY A 8 3.30 9.49 -5.01
N GLY A 9 4.61 9.50 -4.73
CA GLY A 9 5.56 10.49 -5.26
C GLY A 9 5.70 11.78 -4.46
N VAL A 10 4.83 12.00 -3.46
CA VAL A 10 4.90 13.14 -2.54
C VAL A 10 4.65 12.68 -1.10
N ARG A 11 5.13 13.46 -0.12
CA ARG A 11 4.76 13.26 1.28
C ARG A 11 3.32 13.72 1.48
N THR A 12 2.49 12.90 2.12
CA THR A 12 1.08 13.22 2.39
C THR A 12 0.73 12.98 3.85
N ASN A 13 -0.28 13.70 4.35
CA ASN A 13 -0.87 13.47 5.68
C ASN A 13 -1.98 12.40 5.65
N LEU A 14 -2.18 11.68 4.54
CA LEU A 14 -3.29 10.74 4.37
C LEU A 14 -3.30 9.64 5.43
N ALA A 15 -2.13 9.06 5.73
CA ALA A 15 -2.00 8.02 6.76
C ALA A 15 -2.30 8.57 8.17
N PHE A 16 -1.94 9.82 8.45
CA PHE A 16 -2.27 10.51 9.70
C PHE A 16 -3.79 10.73 9.84
N LEU A 17 -4.44 11.21 8.77
CA LEU A 17 -5.89 11.42 8.74
C LEU A 17 -6.66 10.10 8.90
N ARG A 18 -6.22 9.01 8.25
CA ARG A 18 -6.79 7.67 8.45
C ARG A 18 -6.72 7.24 9.91
N ARG A 19 -5.60 7.46 10.59
CA ARG A 19 -5.43 7.13 12.02
C ARG A 19 -6.32 7.97 12.93
N ILE A 20 -6.54 9.26 12.64
CA ILE A 20 -7.47 10.09 13.42
C ILE A 20 -8.88 9.51 13.34
N ILE A 21 -9.39 9.27 12.13
CA ILE A 21 -10.79 8.82 11.95
C ILE A 21 -11.00 7.41 12.52
N ALA A 22 -9.96 6.57 12.52
CA ALA A 22 -9.99 5.23 13.12
C ALA A 22 -9.72 5.21 14.63
N HIS A 23 -9.38 6.34 15.27
CA HIS A 23 -9.02 6.36 16.69
C HIS A 23 -10.27 6.27 17.58
N PRO A 24 -10.32 5.38 18.60
CA PRO A 24 -11.49 5.22 19.48
C PRO A 24 -11.94 6.53 20.12
N ALA A 25 -11.02 7.31 20.71
CA ALA A 25 -11.34 8.61 21.31
C ALA A 25 -11.96 9.62 20.31
N PHE A 26 -11.65 9.50 19.00
CA PHE A 26 -12.29 10.32 17.98
C PHE A 26 -13.74 9.85 17.71
N ALA A 27 -13.97 8.54 17.70
CA ALA A 27 -15.31 7.96 17.56
C ALA A 27 -16.21 8.24 18.77
N ASP A 28 -15.63 8.26 19.97
CA ASP A 28 -16.32 8.55 21.24
C ASP A 28 -16.52 10.05 21.51
N ALA A 29 -16.16 10.90 20.54
CA ALA A 29 -16.27 12.36 20.61
C ALA A 29 -15.49 13.00 21.78
N GLU A 30 -14.36 12.41 22.20
CA GLU A 30 -13.42 13.00 23.17
C GLU A 30 -12.57 14.10 22.52
N LEU A 31 -13.24 15.15 22.04
CA LEU A 31 -12.63 16.18 21.20
C LEU A 31 -12.26 17.42 22.03
N ASP A 32 -10.97 17.75 22.00
CA ASP A 32 -10.45 19.01 22.49
C ASP A 32 -9.23 19.45 21.66
N THR A 33 -8.75 20.68 21.87
CA THR A 33 -7.61 21.24 21.11
C THR A 33 -6.28 20.54 21.41
N GLY A 34 -6.22 19.73 22.47
CA GLY A 34 -5.09 18.90 22.87
C GLY A 34 -5.15 17.44 22.37
N PHE A 35 -6.13 17.08 21.53
CA PHE A 35 -6.29 15.70 21.02
C PHE A 35 -5.02 15.16 20.33
N ILE A 36 -4.44 15.93 19.41
CA ILE A 36 -3.26 15.49 18.63
C ILE A 36 -2.03 15.29 19.53
N PRO A 37 -1.62 16.25 20.38
CA PRO A 37 -0.52 16.03 21.32
C PRO A 37 -0.74 14.84 22.25
N ARG A 38 -1.98 14.64 22.74
CA ARG A 38 -2.34 13.53 23.66
C ARG A 38 -2.13 12.17 23.02
N TYR A 39 -2.55 12.00 21.77
CA TYR A 39 -2.50 10.71 21.04
C TYR A 39 -1.37 10.66 20.00
N GLN A 40 -0.34 11.51 20.13
CA GLN A 40 0.70 11.66 19.10
C GLN A 40 1.40 10.34 18.74
N ALA A 41 1.72 9.50 19.73
CA ALA A 41 2.37 8.21 19.50
C ALA A 41 1.50 7.24 18.67
N ASN A 42 0.17 7.30 18.84
CA ASN A 42 -0.77 6.50 18.07
C ASN A 42 -0.97 7.05 16.64
N LEU A 43 -0.96 8.38 16.50
CA LEU A 43 -1.21 9.06 15.22
C LEU A 43 0.03 9.15 14.32
N LEU A 44 1.22 9.20 14.91
CA LEU A 44 2.52 9.34 14.25
C LEU A 44 3.49 8.25 14.74
N PRO A 45 3.18 6.96 14.53
CA PRO A 45 4.09 5.88 14.90
C PRO A 45 5.39 5.97 14.08
N PRO A 46 6.52 5.51 14.64
CA PRO A 46 7.76 5.42 13.89
C PRO A 46 7.60 4.49 12.70
N SER A 47 8.34 4.76 11.62
CA SER A 47 8.38 3.86 10.48
C SER A 47 9.19 2.63 10.85
N GLU A 48 8.62 1.46 10.62
CA GLU A 48 9.28 0.17 10.80
C GLU A 48 9.43 -0.54 9.46
N ALA A 49 10.44 -1.40 9.37
CA ALA A 49 10.60 -2.26 8.21
C ALA A 49 9.46 -3.27 8.14
N LEU A 50 8.91 -3.47 6.95
CA LEU A 50 7.92 -4.52 6.71
C LEU A 50 8.61 -5.88 6.65
N SER A 51 7.88 -6.94 6.98
CA SER A 51 8.40 -8.30 7.02
C SER A 51 8.74 -8.85 5.62
N ASP A 52 9.62 -9.86 5.57
CA ASP A 52 9.92 -10.56 4.32
C ASP A 52 8.66 -11.16 3.68
N ALA A 53 7.72 -11.66 4.49
CA ALA A 53 6.44 -12.18 4.02
C ALA A 53 5.60 -11.11 3.30
N PHE A 54 5.63 -9.86 3.78
CA PHE A 54 4.98 -8.74 3.09
C PHE A 54 5.63 -8.53 1.72
N TRP A 55 6.96 -8.45 1.65
CA TRP A 55 7.68 -8.19 0.40
C TRP A 55 7.52 -9.32 -0.62
N GLN A 56 7.54 -10.58 -0.18
CA GLN A 56 7.27 -11.73 -1.04
C GLN A 56 5.87 -11.67 -1.65
N THR A 57 4.87 -11.37 -0.83
CA THR A 57 3.47 -11.25 -1.29
C THR A 57 3.30 -10.09 -2.26
N ALA A 58 3.88 -8.92 -1.94
CA ALA A 58 3.86 -7.75 -2.80
C ALA A 58 4.53 -8.02 -4.16
N ALA A 59 5.67 -8.72 -4.17
CA ALA A 59 6.38 -9.09 -5.39
C ALA A 59 5.55 -10.04 -6.27
N ILE A 60 4.90 -11.04 -5.67
CA ILE A 60 4.00 -11.96 -6.40
C ILE A 60 2.81 -11.18 -6.98
N ALA A 61 2.15 -10.34 -6.18
CA ALA A 61 1.01 -9.55 -6.63
C ALA A 61 1.41 -8.61 -7.78
N TRP A 62 2.56 -7.93 -7.65
CA TRP A 62 3.12 -7.09 -8.70
C TRP A 62 3.36 -7.89 -9.99
N HIS A 63 4.03 -9.03 -9.90
CA HIS A 63 4.33 -9.90 -11.04
C HIS A 63 3.05 -10.38 -11.75
N LEU A 64 2.03 -10.79 -10.99
CA LEU A 64 0.75 -11.26 -11.54
C LEU A 64 -0.10 -10.13 -12.14
N SER A 65 0.00 -8.91 -11.62
CA SER A 65 -0.71 -7.74 -12.14
C SER A 65 0.01 -7.05 -13.31
N THR A 66 1.28 -7.36 -13.53
CA THR A 66 2.07 -6.73 -14.59
C THR A 66 1.57 -7.24 -15.94
N PRO A 67 1.14 -6.36 -16.85
CA PRO A 67 0.68 -6.78 -18.16
C PRO A 67 1.82 -7.42 -18.96
N ALA A 68 1.49 -8.47 -19.71
CA ALA A 68 2.43 -9.12 -20.61
C ALA A 68 3.00 -8.10 -21.61
N ARG A 69 4.30 -8.14 -21.83
CA ARG A 69 4.94 -7.31 -22.86
C ARG A 69 4.66 -7.93 -24.22
N VAL A 70 3.72 -7.35 -24.94
CA VAL A 70 3.38 -7.77 -26.32
C VAL A 70 4.38 -7.16 -27.29
N ARG A 71 4.96 -8.00 -28.15
CA ARG A 71 5.78 -7.54 -29.27
C ARG A 71 4.91 -7.39 -30.51
N HIS A 72 5.15 -6.34 -31.30
CA HIS A 72 4.37 -6.11 -32.53
C HIS A 72 4.68 -7.11 -33.65
N ASP A 73 5.89 -7.64 -33.70
CA ASP A 73 6.34 -8.61 -34.72
C ASP A 73 5.87 -10.05 -34.42
N ASP A 74 5.57 -10.36 -33.16
CA ASP A 74 5.01 -11.64 -32.72
C ASP A 74 4.05 -11.42 -31.54
N PRO A 75 2.79 -11.01 -31.81
CA PRO A 75 1.82 -10.69 -30.76
C PRO A 75 1.41 -11.89 -29.90
N HIS A 76 1.60 -13.11 -30.38
CA HIS A 76 1.20 -14.35 -29.71
C HIS A 76 2.41 -15.13 -29.15
N SER A 77 3.56 -14.46 -29.02
CA SER A 77 4.80 -15.11 -28.59
C SER A 77 4.62 -15.80 -27.24
N PRO A 78 4.95 -17.10 -27.11
CA PRO A 78 4.88 -17.81 -25.83
C PRO A 78 5.85 -17.21 -24.79
N TRP A 79 6.87 -16.49 -25.24
CA TRP A 79 7.85 -15.78 -24.40
C TRP A 79 7.31 -14.49 -23.78
N SER A 80 6.13 -14.03 -24.17
CA SER A 80 5.46 -12.87 -23.55
C SER A 80 4.76 -13.23 -22.24
N GLY A 81 4.54 -14.52 -21.98
CA GLY A 81 3.85 -15.01 -20.79
C GLY A 81 4.73 -14.96 -19.54
N ALA A 82 4.14 -14.50 -18.43
CA ALA A 82 4.78 -14.47 -17.11
C ALA A 82 4.54 -15.76 -16.29
N ASN A 83 4.32 -16.90 -16.97
CA ASN A 83 3.87 -18.18 -16.40
C ASN A 83 4.97 -19.01 -15.72
N GLY A 84 6.20 -18.48 -15.64
CA GLY A 84 7.30 -19.15 -14.96
C GLY A 84 7.80 -20.42 -15.65
N LEU A 85 7.73 -20.50 -16.98
CA LEU A 85 8.19 -21.65 -17.77
C LEU A 85 9.55 -22.20 -17.27
N ARG A 86 9.61 -23.52 -17.11
CA ARG A 86 10.82 -24.29 -16.78
C ARG A 86 10.93 -25.41 -17.80
N LEU A 87 12.07 -25.48 -18.46
CA LEU A 87 12.46 -26.66 -19.23
C LEU A 87 13.25 -27.52 -18.25
N GLY A 88 12.74 -28.72 -17.96
CA GLY A 88 13.34 -29.66 -17.01
C GLY A 88 14.74 -30.08 -17.43
#